data_AF-A0A924W1B6-F1
#
_entry.id   AF-A0A924W1B6-F1
#
_cell.length_a   1.000
_cell.length_b   1.000
_cell.length_c   1.000
_cell.angle_alpha   90.00
_cell.angle_beta   90.00
_cell.angle_gamma   90.00
#
_symmetry.space_group_name_H-M   'P 1'
#
loop_
_entity.id
_entity.type
_entity.pdbx_description
1 polymer ?
#
loop_
_entity_poly.entity_id
_entity_poly.type
_entity_poly.pdbx_seq_one_letter_code
_entity_poly.pdbx_strand_id
1 'polypeptide(L)'
;MALVTIFFALAGLHLYWGLGGFWPGTDGDTLRLRVVGTHTGPMFGFAASALVAGALAAAAAIVLARHYVTSIAPIGWVVTAGYVVLFAVFAGRGVLPYVSDVFSYARGTPFYDLNLRYYAPLCLLIAALLAADFLRAPVERAG
;
A
#
# COMPACT_ATOMS: atom_id res chain seq x y z
N MET A 1 7.71 -12.38 -5.68
CA MET A 1 7.94 -11.47 -6.83
C MET A 1 6.75 -10.59 -7.17
N ALA A 2 5.52 -11.11 -7.31
CA ALA A 2 4.34 -10.29 -7.60
C ALA A 2 4.15 -9.10 -6.61
N LEU A 3 4.29 -9.33 -5.30
CA LEU A 3 4.21 -8.28 -4.26
C LEU A 3 5.22 -7.14 -4.47
N VAL A 4 6.47 -7.50 -4.79
CA VAL A 4 7.56 -6.54 -5.06
C VAL A 4 7.19 -5.66 -6.25
N THR A 5 6.71 -6.26 -7.34
CA THR A 5 6.25 -5.54 -8.53
C THR A 5 5.09 -4.60 -8.20
N ILE A 6 4.10 -5.06 -7.42
CA ILE A 6 2.96 -4.23 -7.00
C ILE A 6 3.44 -3.03 -6.19
N PHE A 7 4.32 -3.23 -5.21
CA PHE A 7 4.83 -2.13 -4.38
C PHE A 7 5.63 -1.11 -5.19
N PHE A 8 6.49 -1.55 -6.12
CA PHE A 8 7.20 -0.61 -6.99
C PHE A 8 6.27 0.12 -7.96
N ALA A 9 5.25 -0.53 -8.50
CA ALA A 9 4.25 0.13 -9.34
C ALA A 9 3.50 1.22 -8.56
N LEU A 10 3.08 0.92 -7.33
CA LEU A 10 2.42 1.89 -6.45
C LEU A 10 3.36 3.03 -6.01
N ALA A 11 4.64 2.72 -5.74
CA ALA A 11 5.64 3.73 -5.41
C ALA A 11 5.87 4.69 -6.59
N GLY A 12 6.01 4.15 -7.81
CA GLY A 12 6.12 4.93 -9.04
C GLY A 12 4.91 5.83 -9.26
N LEU A 13 3.70 5.32 -8.99
CA LEU A 13 2.47 6.12 -9.08
C LEU A 13 2.47 7.31 -8.09
N HIS A 14 2.96 7.11 -6.87
CA HIS A 14 3.08 8.20 -5.91
C HIS A 14 4.12 9.23 -6.35
N LEU A 15 5.28 8.80 -6.85
CA LEU A 15 6.27 9.73 -7.40
C LEU A 15 5.70 10.49 -8.60
N TYR A 16 4.96 9.83 -9.47
CA TYR A 16 4.25 10.48 -10.58
C TYR A 16 3.31 11.59 -10.10
N TRP A 17 2.50 11.35 -9.07
CA TRP A 17 1.67 12.39 -8.45
C TRP A 17 2.50 13.51 -7.82
N GLY A 18 3.60 13.17 -7.14
CA GLY A 18 4.52 14.16 -6.58
C GLY A 18 5.14 15.07 -7.65
N LEU A 19 5.32 14.57 -8.87
CA LEU A 19 5.83 15.33 -10.02
C LEU A 19 4.73 16.11 -10.78
N GLY A 20 3.47 16.05 -10.34
CA GLY A 20 2.35 16.78 -10.95
C GLY A 20 1.53 15.95 -11.94
N GLY A 21 1.64 14.64 -11.91
CA GLY A 21 0.79 13.75 -12.70
C GLY A 21 -0.69 13.78 -12.28
N PHE A 22 -1.61 13.68 -13.23
CA PHE A 22 -3.05 13.85 -12.98
C PHE A 22 -3.89 12.56 -12.98
N TRP A 23 -3.35 11.43 -13.43
CA TRP A 23 -4.09 10.16 -13.48
C TRP A 23 -4.52 9.69 -12.08
N PRO A 24 -5.76 9.20 -11.84
CA PRO A 24 -6.82 8.85 -12.80
C PRO A 24 -7.79 10.00 -13.15
N GLY A 25 -7.36 11.25 -12.98
CA GLY A 25 -8.05 12.45 -13.43
C GLY A 25 -7.41 13.14 -14.63
N THR A 26 -7.93 14.32 -14.93
CA THR A 26 -7.53 15.20 -16.04
C THR A 26 -6.79 16.45 -15.56
N ASP A 27 -6.90 16.75 -14.27
CA ASP A 27 -6.40 17.95 -13.61
C ASP A 27 -6.26 17.68 -12.09
N GLY A 28 -5.69 18.63 -11.36
CA GLY A 28 -5.43 18.48 -9.93
C GLY A 28 -6.70 18.32 -9.08
N ASP A 29 -7.81 18.95 -9.47
CA ASP A 29 -9.07 18.86 -8.72
C ASP A 29 -9.74 17.51 -8.91
N THR A 30 -9.79 17.03 -10.16
CA THR A 30 -10.36 15.71 -10.46
C THR A 30 -9.50 14.59 -9.89
N LEU A 31 -8.19 14.75 -9.84
CA LEU A 31 -7.29 13.82 -9.14
C LEU A 31 -7.56 13.81 -7.64
N ARG A 32 -7.64 14.98 -7.00
CA ARG A 32 -7.92 15.12 -5.56
C ARG A 32 -9.26 14.51 -5.17
N LEU A 33 -10.31 14.75 -5.95
CA LEU A 33 -11.62 14.15 -5.71
C LEU A 33 -11.63 12.62 -5.84
N ARG A 34 -10.73 12.04 -6.65
CA ARG A 34 -10.63 10.59 -6.89
C ARG A 34 -9.66 9.88 -5.97
N VAL A 35 -8.61 10.54 -5.49
CA VAL A 35 -7.50 9.93 -4.71
C VAL A 35 -7.47 10.37 -3.25
N VAL A 36 -7.90 11.59 -2.94
CA VAL A 36 -7.92 12.13 -1.57
C VAL A 36 -9.34 12.16 -0.99
N GLY A 37 -10.33 12.46 -1.84
CA GLY A 37 -11.74 12.53 -1.44
C GLY A 37 -12.10 13.81 -0.69
N THR A 38 -11.45 14.93 -0.98
CA THR A 38 -11.76 16.24 -0.39
C THR A 38 -12.20 17.24 -1.45
N HIS A 39 -13.17 18.10 -1.12
CA HIS A 39 -13.62 19.21 -1.97
C HIS A 39 -12.81 20.48 -1.79
N THR A 40 -12.09 20.62 -0.68
CA THR A 40 -11.19 21.75 -0.39
C THR A 40 -9.73 21.34 -0.18
N GLY A 41 -8.82 22.31 -0.30
CA GLY A 41 -7.38 22.14 -0.07
C GLY A 41 -6.58 21.73 -1.30
N PRO A 42 -5.27 22.02 -1.32
CA PRO A 42 -4.39 21.60 -2.41
C PRO A 42 -4.15 20.09 -2.36
N MET A 43 -3.69 19.53 -3.47
CA MET A 43 -3.14 18.18 -3.47
C MET A 43 -1.88 18.11 -2.58
N PHE A 44 -1.62 16.96 -1.97
CA PHE A 44 -0.41 16.76 -1.19
C PHE A 44 0.84 16.97 -2.05
N GLY A 45 1.80 17.75 -1.55
CA GLY A 45 3.02 18.09 -2.28
C GLY A 45 3.99 16.90 -2.43
N PHE A 46 5.06 17.12 -3.21
CA PHE A 46 6.07 16.11 -3.53
C PHE A 46 6.60 15.35 -2.31
N ALA A 47 6.83 16.03 -1.18
CA ALA A 47 7.39 15.41 0.03
C ALA A 47 6.50 14.28 0.58
N ALA A 48 5.18 14.47 0.63
CA ALA A 48 4.26 13.45 1.11
C ALA A 48 4.22 12.24 0.17
N SER A 49 4.17 12.52 -1.14
CA SER A 49 4.21 11.49 -2.18
C SER A 49 5.51 10.69 -2.16
N ALA A 50 6.66 11.35 -1.98
CA ALA A 50 7.97 10.72 -1.86
C ALA A 50 8.08 9.86 -0.58
N LEU A 51 7.49 10.32 0.54
CA LEU A 51 7.44 9.53 1.78
C LEU A 51 6.67 8.22 1.58
N VAL A 52 5.49 8.27 0.95
CA VAL A 52 4.71 7.06 0.68
C VAL A 52 5.43 6.15 -0.32
N ALA A 53 6.04 6.71 -1.36
CA ALA A 53 6.86 5.94 -2.30
C ALA A 53 8.04 5.25 -1.60
N GLY A 54 8.72 5.95 -0.69
CA GLY A 54 9.79 5.39 0.14
C GLY A 54 9.30 4.26 1.05
N ALA A 55 8.14 4.43 1.69
CA ALA A 55 7.54 3.39 2.51
C ALA A 55 7.18 2.13 1.70
N LEU A 56 6.65 2.31 0.48
CA LEU A 56 6.35 1.21 -0.43
C LEU A 56 7.63 0.52 -0.95
N ALA A 57 8.68 1.28 -1.25
CA ALA A 57 9.98 0.73 -1.62
C ALA A 57 10.60 -0.07 -0.46
N ALA A 58 10.49 0.42 0.78
CA ALA A 58 10.89 -0.31 1.97
C ALA A 58 10.07 -1.60 2.16
N ALA A 59 8.77 -1.57 1.89
CA ALA A 59 7.91 -2.76 1.89
C ALA A 59 8.40 -3.80 0.87
N ALA A 60 8.74 -3.37 -0.34
CA ALA A 60 9.33 -4.23 -1.37
C ALA A 60 10.67 -4.84 -0.91
N ALA A 61 11.53 -4.06 -0.26
CA ALA A 61 12.80 -4.52 0.29
C ALA A 61 12.60 -5.55 1.42
N ILE A 62 11.61 -5.38 2.30
CA ILE A 62 11.26 -6.35 3.35
C ILE A 62 10.81 -7.67 2.74
N VAL A 63 9.95 -7.62 1.71
CA VAL A 63 9.54 -8.81 0.94
C VAL A 63 10.75 -9.49 0.33
N LEU A 64 11.64 -8.74 -0.31
CA LEU A 64 12.84 -9.32 -0.91
C LEU A 64 13.75 -9.95 0.16
N ALA A 65 14.03 -9.24 1.26
CA ALA A 65 14.88 -9.72 2.34
C ALA A 65 14.38 -11.04 2.95
N ARG A 66 13.05 -11.24 3.03
CA ARG A 66 12.46 -12.51 3.46
C ARG A 66 12.79 -13.69 2.54
N HIS A 67 13.02 -13.46 1.25
CA HIS A 67 13.37 -14.52 0.29
C HIS A 67 14.88 -14.79 0.22
N TYR A 68 15.73 -13.83 0.60
CA TYR A 68 17.19 -13.95 0.43
C TYR A 68 18.02 -13.99 1.74
N VAL A 69 17.50 -13.47 2.86
CA VAL A 69 18.29 -13.20 4.09
C VAL A 69 17.74 -13.97 5.29
N THR A 70 17.33 -15.22 5.09
CA THR A 70 16.61 -15.98 6.12
C THR A 70 17.49 -16.53 7.25
N SER A 71 18.83 -16.46 7.17
CA SER A 71 19.75 -17.17 8.12
C SER A 71 20.47 -16.32 9.17
N ILE A 72 20.25 -15.01 9.25
CA ILE A 72 21.02 -14.14 10.17
C ILE A 72 20.12 -13.72 11.35
N ALA A 73 20.42 -14.26 12.53
CA ALA A 73 19.55 -14.30 13.72
C ALA A 73 18.96 -12.96 14.23
N PRO A 74 19.59 -11.77 14.10
CA PRO A 74 18.92 -10.51 14.44
C PRO A 74 18.03 -9.95 13.30
N ILE A 75 18.36 -10.21 12.03
CA ILE A 75 17.65 -9.62 10.88
C ILE A 75 16.31 -10.32 10.64
N GLY A 76 16.24 -11.63 10.88
CA GLY A 76 15.02 -12.42 10.67
C GLY A 76 13.82 -11.93 11.49
N TRP A 77 14.03 -11.48 12.74
CA TRP A 77 12.97 -10.93 13.59
C TRP A 77 12.46 -9.59 13.07
N VAL A 78 13.37 -8.71 12.64
CA VAL A 78 13.00 -7.40 12.06
C VAL A 78 12.19 -7.58 10.77
N VAL A 79 12.61 -8.49 9.89
CA VAL A 79 11.89 -8.80 8.65
C VAL A 79 10.51 -9.38 8.94
N THR A 80 10.40 -10.26 9.94
CA THR A 80 9.11 -10.84 10.35
C THR A 80 8.17 -9.80 10.94
N ALA A 81 8.67 -8.95 11.84
CA ALA A 81 7.90 -7.84 12.40
C ALA A 81 7.44 -6.87 11.31
N GLY A 82 8.33 -6.53 10.36
CA GLY A 82 7.99 -5.74 9.18
C GLY A 82 6.85 -6.37 8.36
N TYR A 83 6.86 -7.69 8.16
CA TYR A 83 5.77 -8.40 7.48
C TYR A 83 4.43 -8.28 8.19
N VAL A 84 4.41 -8.46 9.52
CA VAL A 84 3.19 -8.36 10.32
C VAL A 84 2.64 -6.94 10.27
N VAL A 85 3.51 -5.92 10.37
CA VAL A 85 3.10 -4.52 10.25
C VAL A 85 2.52 -4.24 8.88
N LEU A 86 3.17 -4.68 7.80
CA LEU A 86 2.67 -4.50 6.43
C LEU A 86 1.29 -5.16 6.26
N PHE A 87 1.15 -6.41 6.72
CA PHE A 87 -0.13 -7.11 6.68
C PHE A 87 -1.20 -6.33 7.45
N ALA A 88 -0.91 -5.88 8.67
CA ALA A 88 -1.87 -5.12 9.48
C ALA A 88 -2.29 -3.81 8.82
N VAL A 89 -1.35 -3.07 8.21
CA VAL A 89 -1.64 -1.81 7.50
C VAL A 89 -2.54 -2.05 6.29
N PHE A 90 -2.21 -3.02 5.43
CA PHE A 90 -3.00 -3.29 4.23
C PHE A 90 -4.35 -3.96 4.55
N ALA A 91 -4.39 -4.90 5.50
CA ALA A 91 -5.63 -5.50 5.97
C ALA A 91 -6.53 -4.45 6.61
N GLY A 92 -5.99 -3.63 7.53
CA GLY A 92 -6.73 -2.54 8.16
C GLY A 92 -7.29 -1.57 7.14
N ARG A 93 -6.46 -1.07 6.22
CA ARG A 93 -6.91 -0.18 5.15
C ARG A 93 -7.94 -0.83 4.21
N GLY A 94 -7.83 -2.13 3.97
CA GLY A 94 -8.79 -2.87 3.17
C GLY A 94 -10.13 -3.11 3.86
N VAL A 95 -10.14 -3.35 5.17
CA VAL A 95 -11.36 -3.66 5.95
C VAL A 95 -12.08 -2.41 6.43
N LEU A 96 -11.35 -1.38 6.86
CA LEU A 96 -11.92 -0.16 7.47
C LEU A 96 -13.04 0.50 6.65
N PRO A 97 -12.97 0.60 5.30
CA PRO A 97 -14.05 1.17 4.48
C PRO A 97 -15.38 0.42 4.58
N TYR A 98 -15.38 -0.86 4.94
CA TYR A 98 -16.59 -1.70 5.02
C TYR A 98 -17.18 -1.77 6.44
N VAL A 99 -16.36 -1.58 7.47
CA VAL A 99 -16.75 -1.82 8.87
C VAL A 99 -16.81 -0.55 9.71
N SER A 100 -16.30 0.57 9.21
CA SER A 100 -16.16 1.82 9.98
C SER A 100 -16.46 3.06 9.16
N ASP A 101 -16.89 4.13 9.84
CA ASP A 101 -17.16 5.44 9.24
C ASP A 101 -15.89 6.32 9.06
N VAL A 102 -14.69 5.74 9.13
CA VAL A 102 -13.42 6.51 8.98
C VAL A 102 -13.36 7.28 7.66
N PHE A 103 -13.97 6.74 6.60
CA PHE A 103 -14.03 7.36 5.27
C PHE A 103 -15.34 8.13 5.01
N SER A 104 -16.13 8.41 6.05
CA SER A 104 -17.37 9.19 5.93
C SER A 104 -17.15 10.61 5.38
N TYR A 105 -15.97 11.20 5.62
CA TYR A 105 -15.60 12.52 5.10
C TYR A 105 -15.62 12.60 3.57
N ALA A 106 -15.37 11.47 2.89
CA ALA A 106 -15.29 11.40 1.45
C ALA A 106 -16.64 11.07 0.79
N ARG A 107 -17.72 10.88 1.56
CA ARG A 107 -19.06 10.63 1.01
C ARG A 107 -19.46 11.78 0.07
N GLY A 108 -19.96 11.41 -1.11
CA GLY A 108 -20.28 12.38 -2.18
C GLY A 108 -19.11 12.69 -3.13
N THR A 109 -17.90 12.17 -2.87
CA THR A 109 -16.78 12.25 -3.81
C THR A 109 -16.60 10.94 -4.58
N PRO A 110 -16.06 10.99 -5.82
CA PRO A 110 -15.68 9.79 -6.56
C PRO A 110 -14.72 8.86 -5.80
N PHE A 111 -13.89 9.40 -4.91
CA PHE A 111 -13.00 8.62 -4.07
C PHE A 111 -13.76 7.59 -3.22
N TYR A 112 -14.94 7.92 -2.68
CA TYR A 112 -15.67 6.97 -1.82
C TYR A 112 -16.07 5.70 -2.58
N ASP A 113 -16.60 5.86 -3.80
CA ASP A 113 -16.98 4.73 -4.64
C ASP A 113 -15.75 3.95 -5.14
N LEU A 114 -14.70 4.67 -5.57
CA LEU A 114 -13.44 4.05 -5.98
C LEU A 114 -12.76 3.31 -4.82
N ASN A 115 -12.89 3.84 -3.61
CA ASN A 115 -12.36 3.25 -2.41
C ASN A 115 -13.01 1.90 -2.14
N LEU A 116 -14.33 1.83 -2.17
CA LEU A 116 -15.06 0.58 -1.94
C LEU A 116 -14.89 -0.43 -3.08
N ARG A 117 -14.79 0.03 -4.34
CA ARG A 117 -14.77 -0.88 -5.50
C ARG A 117 -13.38 -1.32 -5.94
N TYR A 118 -12.36 -0.50 -5.71
CA TYR A 118 -11.01 -0.75 -6.25
C TYR A 118 -9.92 -0.64 -5.19
N TYR A 119 -9.86 0.45 -4.40
CA TYR A 119 -8.73 0.65 -3.49
C TYR A 119 -8.75 -0.31 -2.30
N ALA A 120 -9.91 -0.48 -1.64
CA ALA A 120 -10.04 -1.39 -0.52
C ALA A 120 -9.85 -2.86 -0.94
N PRO A 121 -10.46 -3.35 -2.05
CA PRO A 121 -10.17 -4.68 -2.57
C PRO A 121 -8.70 -4.88 -2.94
N LEU A 122 -8.03 -3.88 -3.51
CA LEU A 122 -6.60 -3.96 -3.80
C LEU A 122 -5.76 -4.11 -2.52
N CYS A 123 -6.08 -3.34 -1.47
CA CYS A 123 -5.41 -3.48 -0.17
C CYS A 123 -5.64 -4.87 0.46
N LEU A 124 -6.86 -5.40 0.38
CA LEU A 124 -7.15 -6.78 0.82
C LEU A 124 -6.42 -7.83 0.01
N LEU A 125 -6.32 -7.65 -1.31
CA LEU A 125 -5.55 -8.54 -2.19
C LEU A 125 -4.08 -8.53 -1.81
N ILE A 126 -3.49 -7.36 -1.57
CA ILE A 126 -2.09 -7.25 -1.10
C ILE A 126 -1.92 -7.95 0.26
N ALA A 127 -2.85 -7.76 1.20
CA ALA A 127 -2.83 -8.44 2.50
C ALA A 127 -2.92 -9.96 2.35
N ALA A 128 -3.81 -10.46 1.48
CA ALA A 128 -3.94 -11.88 1.19
C ALA A 128 -2.68 -12.45 0.54
N LEU A 129 -2.05 -11.71 -0.39
CA LEU A 129 -0.78 -12.09 -1.01
C LEU A 129 0.36 -12.11 0.02
N LEU A 130 0.42 -11.15 0.94
CA LEU A 130 1.39 -11.14 2.05
C LEU A 130 1.19 -12.34 2.97
N ALA A 131 -0.06 -12.66 3.35
CA ALA A 131 -0.35 -13.83 4.17
C ALA A 131 0.01 -15.14 3.43
N ALA A 132 -0.34 -15.25 2.15
CA ALA A 132 0.01 -16.40 1.34
C ALA A 132 1.54 -16.56 1.20
N ASP A 133 2.27 -15.47 0.95
CA ASP A 133 3.74 -15.48 0.90
C ASP A 133 4.37 -15.85 2.25
N PHE A 134 3.79 -15.35 3.35
CA PHE A 134 4.23 -15.68 4.70
C PHE A 134 4.08 -17.17 5.00
N LEU A 135 2.91 -17.75 4.66
CA LEU A 135 2.58 -19.16 4.86
C LEU A 135 3.32 -20.09 3.89
N ARG A 136 3.62 -19.60 2.68
CA ARG A 136 4.35 -20.35 1.65
C ARG A 136 5.82 -20.49 1.93
N ALA A 137 6.40 -19.76 2.89
CA ALA A 137 7.76 -20.01 3.35
C ALA A 137 7.75 -21.25 4.27
N PRO A 138 8.04 -22.47 3.76
CA PRO A 138 8.11 -23.67 4.58
C PRO A 138 9.51 -23.66 5.22
N VAL A 139 9.74 -24.14 6.43
CA VAL A 139 9.93 -25.58 6.69
C VAL A 139 10.99 -26.25 5.76
N GLU A 140 11.84 -25.51 5.04
CA GLU A 140 13.01 -26.06 4.33
C GLU A 140 14.30 -26.06 5.19
N ARG A 141 14.17 -26.03 6.53
CA ARG A 141 15.31 -26.04 7.47
C ARG A 141 15.21 -27.09 8.57
N ALA A 142 14.67 -28.24 8.21
CA ALA A 142 14.79 -29.46 9.00
C ALA A 142 15.09 -30.61 8.04
N GLY A 143 16.28 -30.57 7.45
CA GLY A 143 16.85 -31.62 6.60
C GLY A 143 18.36 -31.53 6.68
#